data_AF-A0ABC8RPC3-F1
#
_entry.id   AF-A0ABC8RPC3-F1
#
_cell.length_a   1.000
_cell.length_b   1.000
_cell.length_c   1.000
_cell.angle_alpha   90.00
_cell.angle_beta   90.00
_cell.angle_gamma   90.00
#
_symmetry.space_group_name_H-M   'P 1'
#
loop_
_entity.id
_entity.type
_entity.pdbx_description
1 polymer ?
#
loop_
_entity_poly.entity_id
_entity_poly.type
_entity_poly.pdbx_seq_one_letter_code
_entity_poly.pdbx_strand_id
1 'polypeptide(L)' 'MVDGVRARLVDKDFAPKWDPPSLSEVTKDMVDCYFAPLSELEPELNLPTALREPSM' A
#
# COMPACT_ATOMS: atom_id res chain seq x y z
N MET A 1 -4.45 -3.13 -0.49
CA MET A 1 -3.21 -3.49 0.27
C MET A 1 -3.46 -3.86 1.73
N VAL A 2 -4.58 -3.45 2.37
CA VAL A 2 -4.83 -3.68 3.81
C VAL A 2 -5.19 -5.14 4.15
N ASP A 3 -5.64 -5.93 3.17
CA ASP A 3 -6.16 -7.28 3.41
C ASP A 3 -5.13 -8.25 3.98
N GLY A 4 -3.85 -8.11 3.64
CA GLY A 4 -2.76 -8.89 4.22
C GLY A 4 -2.65 -8.78 5.74
N VAL A 5 -2.67 -7.55 6.25
CA VAL A 5 -2.53 -7.27 7.68
C VAL A 5 -3.78 -7.72 8.44
N ARG A 6 -4.96 -7.44 7.86
CA ARG A 6 -6.25 -7.82 8.45
C ARG A 6 -6.39 -9.33 8.54
N ALA A 7 -6.12 -10.07 7.46
CA ALA A 7 -6.17 -11.53 7.43
C ALA A 7 -5.29 -12.18 8.52
N ARG A 8 -4.18 -11.53 8.87
CA ARG A 8 -3.25 -12.02 9.89
C ARG A 8 -3.62 -11.60 11.31
N LEU A 9 -3.96 -10.34 11.53
CA LEU A 9 -4.11 -9.78 12.88
C LEU A 9 -5.56 -9.75 13.37
N VAL A 10 -6.52 -9.59 12.46
CA VAL A 10 -7.94 -9.40 12.77
C VAL A 10 -8.72 -10.69 12.49
N ASP A 11 -8.73 -11.14 11.23
CA ASP A 11 -9.57 -12.27 10.81
C ASP A 11 -8.91 -13.62 11.19
N LYS A 12 -7.57 -13.65 11.31
CA LYS A 12 -6.77 -14.81 11.73
C LYS A 12 -6.99 -16.06 10.85
N ASP A 13 -7.42 -15.84 9.61
CA ASP A 13 -7.65 -16.87 8.61
C ASP A 13 -6.42 -17.12 7.72
N PHE A 14 -5.41 -16.24 7.79
CA PHE A 14 -4.21 -16.26 6.94
C PHE A 14 -4.52 -16.27 5.43
N ALA A 15 -5.72 -15.82 5.03
CA ALA A 15 -6.22 -15.87 3.66
C ALA A 15 -6.58 -14.46 3.17
N PRO A 16 -5.57 -13.62 2.85
CA PRO A 16 -5.84 -12.27 2.38
C PRO A 16 -6.56 -12.28 1.03
N LYS A 17 -7.59 -11.45 0.93
CA LYS A 17 -8.42 -11.30 -0.27
C LYS A 17 -7.87 -10.15 -1.10
N TRP A 18 -6.89 -10.47 -1.94
CA TRP A 18 -6.31 -9.51 -2.86
C TRP A 18 -7.21 -9.29 -4.08
N ASP A 19 -7.17 -8.08 -4.61
CA ASP A 19 -7.75 -7.71 -5.90
C ASP A 19 -6.68 -6.97 -6.72
N PRO A 20 -6.22 -7.53 -7.86
CA PRO A 20 -6.61 -8.83 -8.41
C PRO A 20 -6.13 -10.03 -7.55
N PRO A 21 -6.85 -11.18 -7.57
CA PRO A 21 -6.57 -12.34 -6.72
C PRO A 21 -5.36 -13.17 -7.17
N SER A 22 -4.87 -13.00 -8.41
CA SER A 22 -3.76 -13.77 -8.97
C SER A 22 -2.74 -12.88 -9.68
N LEU A 23 -1.48 -13.33 -9.72
CA LEU A 23 -0.40 -12.58 -10.37
C LEU A 23 -0.57 -12.50 -11.90
N SER A 24 -1.21 -13.48 -12.52
CA SER A 24 -1.48 -13.47 -13.97
C SER A 24 -2.45 -12.38 -14.41
N GLU A 25 -3.27 -11.88 -13.49
CA GLU A 25 -4.23 -10.81 -13.73
C GLU A 25 -3.61 -9.40 -13.54
N VAL A 26 -2.39 -9.33 -13.00
CA VAL A 26 -1.66 -8.06 -12.86
C VAL A 26 -1.02 -7.70 -14.20
N THR A 27 -1.47 -6.59 -14.78
CA THR A 27 -0.92 -6.07 -16.04
C THR A 27 0.33 -5.25 -15.79
N LYS A 28 1.16 -5.08 -16.83
CA LYS A 28 2.35 -4.24 -16.76
C LYS A 28 2.00 -2.77 -16.51
N ASP A 29 0.95 -2.28 -17.16
CA ASP A 29 0.44 -0.92 -17.00
C ASP A 29 0.07 -0.61 -15.55
N MET A 30 -0.62 -1.54 -14.88
CA MET A 30 -0.96 -1.41 -13.45
C MET A 30 0.27 -1.20 -12.58
N VAL A 31 1.37 -1.90 -12.88
CA VAL A 31 2.64 -1.75 -12.15
C VAL A 31 3.30 -0.41 -12.50
N ASP A 32 3.37 -0.08 -13.78
CA ASP A 32 4.02 1.14 -14.28
C ASP A 32 3.35 2.41 -13.70
N CYS A 33 2.03 2.40 -13.47
CA CYS A 33 1.30 3.49 -12.80
C CYS A 33 1.86 3.84 -11.41
N TYR A 34 2.32 2.87 -10.62
CA TYR A 34 2.87 3.14 -9.28
C TYR A 34 4.24 3.82 -9.32
N PHE A 35 4.93 3.77 -10.46
CA PHE A 35 6.22 4.44 -10.67
C PHE A 35 6.08 5.78 -11.41
N ALA A 36 4.87 6.12 -11.87
CA ALA A 36 4.62 7.41 -12.47
C ALA A 36 4.77 8.53 -11.44
N PRO A 37 5.22 9.74 -11.85
CA PRO A 37 5.21 10.89 -10.97
C PRO A 37 3.80 11.15 -10.42
N LEU A 38 3.73 11.55 -9.15
CA LEU A 38 2.48 11.92 -8.52
C LEU A 38 1.86 13.12 -9.23
N SER A 39 0.55 13.04 -9.47
CA SER A 39 -0.19 14.12 -10.11
C SER A 39 -0.49 15.26 -9.13
N GLU A 40 -0.83 16.44 -9.65
CA GLU A 40 -1.28 17.56 -8.80
C GLU A 40 -2.54 17.25 -7.97
N LEU A 41 -3.32 16.24 -8.40
CA LEU A 41 -4.53 15.80 -7.71
C LEU A 41 -4.26 14.82 -6.56
N GLU A 42 -3.07 14.18 -6.55
CA GLU A 42 -2.64 13.25 -5.52
C GLU A 42 -1.23 13.63 -5.03
N PRO A 43 -1.09 14.78 -4.35
CA PRO A 43 0.20 15.23 -3.85
C PRO A 43 0.75 14.27 -2.80
N GLU A 44 2.07 14.33 -2.58
CA GLU A 44 2.72 13.53 -1.56
C GLU A 44 2.07 13.70 -0.18
N LEU A 45 1.99 12.60 0.57
CA LEU A 45 1.52 12.65 1.93
C LEU A 45 2.54 13.39 2.81
N ASN A 46 2.13 14.54 3.34
CA ASN A 46 2.95 15.34 4.26
C ASN A 46 3.01 14.68 5.64
N LEU A 47 3.89 13.68 5.78
CA LEU A 47 4.13 12.99 7.03
C LEU A 47 4.89 13.90 8.00
N PRO A 48 4.51 13.96 9.29
CA PRO A 48 5.22 14.74 10.30
C PRO A 48 6.52 14.02 10.72
N THR A 49 7.49 13.95 9.81
CA THR A 49 8.81 13.34 10.04
C THR A 49 9.66 14.13 11.02
N ALA A 50 9.41 15.44 11.17
CA ALA A 50 10.09 16.31 12.12
C ALA A 50 9.75 16.03 13.60
N LEU A 51 8.63 15.35 13.89
CA LEU A 51 8.24 14.96 15.25
C LEU A 51 8.91 13.64 15.71
N ARG A 52 9.69 12.99 14.84
CA ARG A 52 10.35 11.70 15.09
C ARG A 52 11.78 11.86 15.63
N GLU A 53 12.02 12.84 16.49
CA GLU A 53 13.21 12.84 17.33
C GLU A 53 12.83 12.23 18.69
N PRO A 54 13.37 11.06 19.07
CA PRO A 54 13.35 10.71 20.47
C PRO A 54 14.21 11.75 21.18
N SER A 55 13.62 12.48 22.14
CA SER A 55 14.40 13.13 23.18
C SER A 55 15.44 12.13 23.69
N MET A 56 16.72 12.42 23.47
CA MET A 56 17.84 11.69 24.06
C MET A 56 17.69 11.57 25.57
#